data_AF-A0A256Z1T9-F1
#
_entry.id   AF-A0A256Z1T9-F1
#
_cell.length_a   1.000
_cell.length_b   1.000
_cell.length_c   1.000
_cell.angle_alpha   90.00
_cell.angle_beta   90.00
_cell.angle_gamma   90.00
#
_symmetry.space_group_name_H-M   'P 1'
#
loop_
_entity.id
_entity.type
_entity.pdbx_description
1 polymer ?
#
loop_
_entity_poly.entity_id
_entity_poly.type
_entity_poly.pdbx_seq_one_letter_code
_entity_poly.pdbx_strand_id
1 'polypeptide(L)'
;MSKVRSTILVITLLFILATAFLTSYYNSIAISLFKLFKFSSSTKSELAPLSQVINITLEERNYYAKLIQPSNYLGRSFILGNVVFIPLPVTTTGCQGNRFLVLYPDGDSEVIQIYYACTEVPEQSKKYVALGSHECPKAGIMYYNGNFYILVSKDCMKTAGKIAVKYIGDWIIMLLAPSNISLTNPKLLYKLIYIGKSFSAASSTFLPTWCRVLIRDPRGHEVYLLERGLCPWIRENNTYIMPGYTYSYWLDLNNIVSIPGEYHVEAHVSCIFKRINYVRNSIEVIRVNTTLTMDLSLR
;
A
#
# COMPACT_ATOMS: atom_id res chain seq x y z
N MET A 1 16.07 2.92 -57.85
CA MET A 1 15.09 3.57 -56.96
C MET A 1 14.05 2.63 -56.32
N SER A 2 13.99 1.34 -56.66
CA SER A 2 12.98 0.39 -56.12
C SER A 2 13.30 -0.13 -54.70
N LYS A 3 14.58 -0.46 -54.40
CA LYS A 3 14.97 -0.99 -53.08
C LYS A 3 14.71 -0.04 -51.91
N VAL A 4 15.02 1.25 -52.06
CA VAL A 4 14.87 2.25 -50.98
C VAL A 4 13.39 2.47 -50.60
N ARG A 5 12.48 2.46 -51.59
CA ARG A 5 11.04 2.56 -51.33
C ARG A 5 10.49 1.33 -50.61
N SER A 6 11.00 0.14 -50.93
CA SER A 6 10.62 -1.10 -50.24
C SER A 6 11.08 -1.10 -48.77
N THR A 7 12.30 -0.64 -48.49
CA THR A 7 12.81 -0.57 -47.11
C THR A 7 12.03 0.42 -46.25
N ILE A 8 11.67 1.59 -46.79
CA ILE A 8 10.88 2.58 -46.07
C ILE A 8 9.49 2.02 -45.73
N LEU A 9 8.85 1.34 -46.69
CA LEU A 9 7.51 0.77 -46.51
C LEU A 9 7.48 -0.36 -45.46
N VAL A 10 8.54 -1.18 -45.39
CA VAL A 10 8.68 -2.23 -44.38
C VAL A 10 8.88 -1.63 -42.98
N ILE A 11 9.68 -0.57 -42.86
CA ILE A 11 9.93 0.10 -41.57
C ILE A 11 8.65 0.79 -41.06
N THR A 12 7.89 1.48 -41.91
CA THR A 12 6.61 2.08 -41.48
C THR A 12 5.59 1.02 -41.09
N LEU A 13 5.52 -0.12 -41.80
CA LEU A 13 4.61 -1.20 -41.43
C LEU A 13 4.97 -1.82 -40.07
N LEU A 14 6.27 -2.02 -39.79
CA LEU A 14 6.77 -2.49 -38.50
C LEU A 14 6.48 -1.49 -37.38
N PHE A 15 6.57 -0.19 -37.64
CA PHE A 15 6.24 0.85 -36.66
C PHE A 15 4.74 0.91 -36.36
N ILE A 16 3.89 0.74 -37.38
CA ILE A 16 2.43 0.64 -37.22
C ILE A 16 2.06 -0.64 -36.46
N LEU A 17 2.71 -1.77 -36.76
CA LEU A 17 2.51 -3.02 -36.02
C LEU A 17 3.01 -2.91 -34.57
N ALA A 18 4.14 -2.27 -34.31
CA ALA A 18 4.64 -2.05 -32.95
C ALA A 18 3.74 -1.10 -32.15
N THR A 19 3.23 -0.05 -32.78
CA THR A 19 2.27 0.88 -32.14
C THR A 19 0.90 0.23 -31.96
N ALA A 20 0.45 -0.63 -32.88
CA ALA A 20 -0.74 -1.45 -32.74
C ALA A 20 -0.59 -2.52 -31.66
N PHE A 21 0.61 -3.11 -31.48
CA PHE A 21 0.90 -4.06 -30.41
C PHE A 21 0.98 -3.36 -29.04
N LEU A 22 1.56 -2.15 -29.00
CA LEU A 22 1.56 -1.29 -27.81
C LEU A 22 0.15 -0.81 -27.43
N THR A 23 -0.70 -0.46 -28.40
CA THR A 23 -2.08 -0.03 -28.13
C THR A 23 -3.03 -1.20 -27.86
N SER A 24 -2.82 -2.38 -28.47
CA SER A 24 -3.50 -3.63 -28.13
C SER A 24 -3.09 -4.17 -26.76
N TYR A 25 -1.88 -3.86 -26.27
CA TYR A 25 -1.46 -4.13 -24.89
C TYR A 25 -2.13 -3.16 -23.88
N TYR A 26 -2.65 -2.02 -24.35
CA TYR A 26 -3.23 -0.98 -23.51
C TYR A 26 -4.76 -0.93 -23.48
N ASN A 27 -5.46 -1.68 -24.32
CA ASN A 27 -6.92 -1.74 -24.32
C ASN A 27 -7.45 -3.17 -24.17
N SER A 28 -7.56 -3.60 -22.91
CA SER A 28 -8.57 -4.57 -22.50
C SER A 28 -8.84 -4.37 -21.00
N ILE A 29 -10.02 -3.82 -20.73
CA ILE A 29 -10.58 -3.60 -19.41
C ILE A 29 -11.15 -4.93 -18.91
N ALA A 30 -10.99 -5.14 -17.59
CA ALA A 30 -11.63 -6.14 -16.74
C ALA A 30 -10.87 -7.46 -16.55
N ILE A 31 -10.03 -7.50 -15.51
CA ILE A 31 -10.29 -8.43 -14.41
C ILE A 31 -10.16 -7.67 -13.07
N SER A 32 -11.29 -7.57 -12.39
CA SER A 32 -11.70 -6.62 -11.35
C SER A 32 -10.96 -6.68 -9.99
N LEU A 33 -9.76 -7.25 -9.89
CA LEU A 33 -9.03 -7.32 -8.61
C LEU A 33 -7.56 -6.88 -8.71
N PHE A 34 -7.04 -6.74 -9.93
CA PHE A 34 -5.69 -6.19 -10.20
C PHE A 34 -5.62 -4.65 -10.10
N LYS A 35 -6.75 -3.95 -9.96
CA LYS A 35 -6.85 -2.48 -10.03
C LYS A 35 -6.70 -1.74 -8.69
N LEU A 36 -6.66 -2.41 -7.53
CA LEU A 36 -6.62 -1.70 -6.24
C LEU A 36 -5.24 -1.13 -5.86
N PHE A 37 -4.15 -1.70 -6.38
CA PHE A 37 -2.80 -1.18 -6.14
C PHE A 37 -2.03 -1.14 -7.47
N LYS A 38 -1.96 0.03 -8.10
CA LYS A 38 -0.96 0.31 -9.14
C LYS A 38 0.43 0.21 -8.51
N PHE A 39 0.99 -1.00 -8.45
CA PHE A 39 2.40 -1.24 -8.17
C PHE A 39 3.22 -0.69 -9.33
N SER A 40 3.61 0.58 -9.24
CA SER A 40 4.53 1.23 -10.16
C SER A 40 5.74 1.76 -9.37
N SER A 41 6.51 0.82 -8.81
CA SER A 41 7.92 1.05 -8.46
C SER A 41 8.62 -0.31 -8.29
N SER A 42 9.32 -0.78 -9.32
CA SER A 42 10.28 -1.91 -9.34
C SER A 42 9.94 -3.26 -8.66
N THR A 43 8.81 -3.44 -7.99
CA THR A 43 8.43 -4.67 -7.31
C THR A 43 7.34 -5.38 -8.09
N LYS A 44 7.75 -6.39 -8.87
CA LYS A 44 6.83 -7.38 -9.43
C LYS A 44 6.11 -8.05 -8.26
N SER A 45 4.81 -7.79 -8.10
CA SER A 45 3.96 -8.54 -7.18
C SER A 45 3.48 -9.79 -7.89
N GLU A 46 3.74 -10.96 -7.31
CA GLU A 46 3.32 -12.24 -7.87
C GLU A 46 2.03 -12.69 -7.18
N LEU A 47 1.03 -13.09 -7.98
CA LEU A 47 -0.14 -13.75 -7.42
C LEU A 47 0.32 -15.09 -6.85
N ALA A 48 -0.02 -15.40 -5.59
CA ALA A 48 0.35 -16.69 -5.04
C ALA A 48 -0.22 -17.82 -5.93
N PRO A 49 0.60 -18.78 -6.40
CA PRO A 49 0.08 -19.88 -7.21
C PRO A 49 -0.93 -20.66 -6.37
N LEU A 50 -2.11 -20.91 -6.95
CA LEU A 50 -3.24 -21.61 -6.30
C LEU A 50 -2.86 -22.98 -5.74
N SER A 51 -1.80 -23.62 -6.26
CA SER A 51 -1.28 -24.91 -5.79
C SER A 51 -0.67 -24.88 -4.38
N GLN A 52 -0.49 -23.69 -3.78
CA GLN A 52 0.10 -23.53 -2.44
C GLN A 52 -0.87 -22.92 -1.40
N VAL A 53 -2.15 -22.77 -1.75
CA VAL A 53 -3.17 -22.18 -0.88
C VAL A 53 -4.18 -23.24 -0.47
N ILE A 54 -4.30 -23.50 0.83
CA ILE A 54 -5.31 -24.40 1.40
C ILE A 54 -6.35 -23.61 2.21
N ASN A 55 -7.51 -24.22 2.44
CA ASN A 55 -8.55 -23.65 3.29
C ASN A 55 -8.45 -24.22 4.68
N ILE A 56 -8.47 -23.37 5.70
CA ILE A 56 -8.40 -23.79 7.10
C ILE A 56 -9.50 -23.09 7.87
N THR A 57 -10.17 -23.83 8.75
CA THR A 57 -11.12 -23.27 9.69
C THR A 57 -10.48 -23.18 11.07
N LEU A 58 -10.50 -21.98 11.66
CA LEU A 58 -10.02 -21.68 13.02
C LEU A 58 -11.12 -20.91 13.74
N GLU A 59 -11.54 -21.39 14.92
CA GLU A 59 -12.56 -20.72 15.74
C GLU A 59 -13.80 -20.32 14.91
N GLU A 60 -14.35 -21.28 14.16
CA GLU A 60 -15.52 -21.11 13.28
C GLU A 60 -15.33 -20.15 12.09
N ARG A 61 -14.12 -19.66 11.86
CA ARG A 61 -13.78 -18.75 10.75
C ARG A 61 -12.89 -19.42 9.72
N ASN A 62 -13.12 -19.09 8.46
CA ASN A 62 -12.41 -19.63 7.32
C ASN A 62 -11.26 -18.73 6.91
N TYR A 63 -10.11 -19.34 6.65
CA TYR A 63 -8.88 -18.67 6.22
C TYR A 63 -8.36 -19.30 4.94
N TYR A 64 -7.85 -18.47 4.04
CA TYR A 64 -6.85 -18.89 3.07
C TYR A 64 -5.51 -19.04 3.79
N ALA A 65 -4.89 -20.20 3.67
CA ALA A 65 -3.59 -20.48 4.26
C ALA A 65 -2.56 -20.74 3.15
N LYS A 66 -1.55 -19.89 3.05
CA LYS A 66 -0.45 -20.04 2.11
C LYS A 66 0.78 -20.56 2.83
N LEU A 67 1.33 -21.68 2.37
CA LEU A 67 2.57 -22.23 2.89
C LEU A 67 3.75 -21.25 2.66
N ILE A 68 4.57 -21.06 3.70
CA ILE A 68 5.86 -20.36 3.59
C ILE A 68 6.97 -21.40 3.68
N GLN A 69 7.67 -21.59 2.57
CA GLN A 69 8.86 -22.45 2.58
C GLN A 69 10.02 -21.72 3.25
N PRO A 70 10.78 -22.37 4.16
CA PRO A 70 11.94 -21.76 4.83
C PRO A 70 13.01 -21.24 3.86
N SER A 71 13.17 -21.88 2.69
CA SER A 71 14.09 -21.45 1.63
C SER A 71 13.55 -20.31 0.78
N ASN A 72 12.23 -20.07 0.82
CA ASN A 72 11.57 -19.03 0.08
C ASN A 72 11.43 -17.81 0.99
N TYR A 73 12.58 -17.17 1.26
CA TYR A 73 12.59 -15.84 1.85
C TYR A 73 11.71 -14.96 0.97
N LEU A 74 10.53 -14.60 1.46
CA LEU A 74 9.52 -13.83 0.73
C LEU A 74 10.02 -12.40 0.56
N GLY A 75 11.08 -12.21 -0.22
CA GLY A 75 11.68 -10.92 -0.54
C GLY A 75 10.92 -10.15 -1.62
N ARG A 76 9.75 -10.67 -2.04
CA ARG A 76 8.87 -10.03 -3.01
C ARG A 76 7.48 -9.90 -2.44
N SER A 77 6.80 -8.83 -2.83
CA SER A 77 5.39 -8.65 -2.52
C SER A 77 4.56 -9.76 -3.15
N PHE A 78 3.52 -10.20 -2.45
CA PHE A 78 2.57 -11.16 -2.99
C PHE A 78 1.15 -10.82 -2.53
N ILE A 79 0.18 -11.39 -3.24
CA ILE A 79 -1.25 -11.22 -2.95
C ILE A 79 -1.82 -12.58 -2.54
N LEU A 80 -2.58 -12.60 -1.44
CA LEU A 80 -3.35 -13.76 -0.99
C LEU A 80 -4.80 -13.32 -0.74
N GLY A 81 -5.74 -13.86 -1.52
CA GLY A 81 -7.08 -13.30 -1.61
C GLY A 81 -7.04 -11.86 -2.15
N ASN A 82 -7.58 -10.91 -1.40
CA ASN A 82 -7.55 -9.47 -1.70
C ASN A 82 -6.58 -8.70 -0.79
N VAL A 83 -5.69 -9.41 -0.09
CA VAL A 83 -4.75 -8.85 0.87
C VAL A 83 -3.36 -8.83 0.26
N VAL A 84 -2.70 -7.68 0.39
CA VAL A 84 -1.36 -7.45 -0.17
C VAL A 84 -0.33 -7.53 0.94
N PHE A 85 0.70 -8.34 0.73
CA PHE A 85 1.82 -8.49 1.63
C PHE A 85 3.04 -7.82 1.00
N ILE A 86 3.60 -6.82 1.65
CA ILE A 86 4.79 -6.10 1.22
C ILE A 86 5.94 -6.44 2.18
N PRO A 87 7.06 -7.01 1.71
CA PRO A 87 8.18 -7.31 2.58
C PRO A 87 8.78 -6.02 3.16
N LEU A 88 9.03 -6.02 4.46
CA LEU A 88 9.68 -4.95 5.17
C LEU A 88 11.14 -5.33 5.49
N PRO A 89 12.08 -4.37 5.45
CA PRO A 89 13.44 -4.61 5.91
C PRO A 89 13.43 -5.15 7.34
N VAL A 90 14.07 -6.30 7.54
CA VAL A 90 14.19 -6.94 8.85
C VAL A 90 15.48 -6.46 9.51
N THR A 91 15.38 -5.98 10.74
CA THR A 91 16.52 -5.66 11.61
C THR A 91 16.47 -6.58 12.82
N THR A 92 16.80 -7.86 12.66
CA THR A 92 16.91 -8.80 13.79
C THR A 92 18.37 -9.11 14.04
N THR A 93 18.81 -8.92 15.27
CA THR A 93 20.08 -9.45 15.77
C THR A 93 19.84 -10.90 16.20
N GLY A 94 20.27 -11.86 15.40
CA GLY A 94 20.37 -13.28 15.80
C GLY A 94 19.27 -14.23 15.33
N CYS A 95 18.08 -13.75 14.93
CA CYS A 95 17.01 -14.62 14.41
C CYS A 95 16.75 -14.44 12.92
N GLN A 96 16.62 -15.55 12.19
CA GLN A 96 16.09 -15.52 10.83
C GLN A 96 14.58 -15.34 10.88
N GLY A 97 14.05 -14.43 10.06
CA GLY A 97 12.64 -14.10 10.05
C GLY A 97 12.23 -13.27 8.84
N ASN A 98 10.93 -13.11 8.67
CA ASN A 98 10.34 -12.21 7.67
C ASN A 98 9.38 -11.25 8.34
N ARG A 99 9.29 -10.03 7.81
CA ARG A 99 8.36 -9.00 8.27
C ARG A 99 7.59 -8.48 7.07
N PHE A 100 6.27 -8.35 7.20
CA PHE A 100 5.40 -7.87 6.14
C PHE A 100 4.57 -6.70 6.64
N LEU A 101 4.44 -5.68 5.82
CA LEU A 101 3.31 -4.78 5.86
C LEU A 101 2.16 -5.46 5.13
N VAL A 102 1.05 -5.65 5.82
CA VAL A 102 -0.17 -6.23 5.29
C VAL A 102 -1.13 -5.09 5.00
N LEU A 103 -1.59 -4.97 3.75
CA LEU A 103 -2.58 -3.98 3.33
C LEU A 103 -3.90 -4.67 3.02
N TYR A 104 -4.96 -4.23 3.69
CA TYR A 104 -6.30 -4.78 3.56
C TYR A 104 -7.14 -4.02 2.53
N PRO A 105 -8.16 -4.67 1.95
CA PRO A 105 -9.05 -4.05 0.96
C PRO A 105 -9.98 -2.98 1.54
N ASP A 106 -10.15 -2.91 2.86
CA ASP A 106 -10.78 -1.77 3.55
C ASP A 106 -9.81 -0.64 3.89
N GLY A 107 -8.53 -0.81 3.53
CA GLY A 107 -7.51 0.19 3.75
C GLY A 107 -6.85 0.15 5.11
N ASP A 108 -7.25 -0.78 5.99
CA ASP A 108 -6.48 -1.08 7.17
C ASP A 108 -5.12 -1.67 6.81
N SER A 109 -4.19 -1.58 7.76
CA SER A 109 -2.86 -2.12 7.59
C SER A 109 -2.31 -2.56 8.93
N GLU A 110 -1.56 -3.65 8.92
CA GLU A 110 -0.81 -4.10 10.09
C GLU A 110 0.54 -4.68 9.69
N VAL A 111 1.39 -4.91 10.69
CA VAL A 111 2.69 -5.53 10.49
C VAL A 111 2.64 -6.94 11.04
N ILE A 112 2.90 -7.92 10.19
CA ILE A 112 3.08 -9.32 10.60
C ILE A 112 4.56 -9.65 10.59
N GLN A 113 5.03 -10.26 11.68
CA GLN A 113 6.40 -10.72 11.82
C GLN A 113 6.46 -12.21 12.09
N ILE A 114 7.37 -12.89 11.41
CA ILE A 114 7.61 -14.33 11.47
C ILE A 114 9.05 -14.53 11.91
N TYR A 115 9.25 -15.35 12.94
CA TYR A 115 10.56 -15.81 13.38
C TYR A 115 10.69 -17.30 13.03
N TYR A 116 11.69 -17.66 12.23
CA TYR A 116 11.92 -19.05 11.81
C TYR A 116 12.74 -19.85 12.82
N ALA A 117 13.72 -19.20 13.44
CA ALA A 117 14.55 -19.78 14.48
C ALA A 117 15.23 -18.65 15.26
N CYS A 118 15.06 -18.64 16.57
CA CYS A 118 15.87 -17.84 17.48
C CYS A 118 16.83 -18.72 18.30
N THR A 119 16.41 -19.93 18.68
CA THR A 119 17.24 -20.90 19.42
C THR A 119 16.77 -22.37 19.31
N GLU A 120 15.50 -22.67 18.97
CA GLU A 120 14.99 -24.06 18.86
C GLU A 120 13.92 -24.20 17.76
N VAL A 121 13.81 -25.39 17.17
CA VAL A 121 12.75 -25.74 16.20
C VAL A 121 11.47 -26.06 17.01
N PRO A 122 10.32 -25.43 16.73
CA PRO A 122 9.08 -25.73 17.44
C PRO A 122 8.72 -27.21 17.29
N GLU A 123 8.30 -27.85 18.39
CA GLU A 123 7.81 -29.24 18.36
C GLU A 123 6.83 -29.46 17.20
N GLN A 124 7.14 -30.39 16.30
CA GLN A 124 6.40 -30.60 15.05
C GLN A 124 4.92 -30.96 15.26
N SER A 125 4.58 -31.53 16.41
CA SER A 125 3.23 -31.94 16.81
C SER A 125 2.37 -30.81 17.35
N LYS A 126 2.96 -29.66 17.70
CA LYS A 126 2.22 -28.53 18.29
C LYS A 126 1.72 -27.57 17.19
N LYS A 127 0.46 -27.17 17.33
CA LYS A 127 -0.16 -26.12 16.53
C LYS A 127 0.03 -24.78 17.25
N TYR A 128 0.67 -23.83 16.59
CA TYR A 128 0.76 -22.45 17.07
C TYR A 128 0.01 -21.54 16.10
N VAL A 129 -0.81 -20.64 16.63
CA VAL A 129 -1.56 -19.66 15.84
C VAL A 129 -1.35 -18.29 16.48
N ALA A 130 -1.01 -17.30 15.65
CA ALA A 130 -1.01 -15.90 16.04
C ALA A 130 -1.82 -15.13 15.00
N LEU A 131 -2.92 -14.52 15.44
CA LEU A 131 -3.80 -13.72 14.60
C LEU A 131 -3.62 -12.22 14.91
N GLY A 132 -3.90 -11.36 13.95
CA GLY A 132 -3.88 -9.90 14.14
C GLY A 132 -4.87 -9.47 15.23
N SER A 133 -4.58 -8.35 15.89
CA SER A 133 -5.31 -7.87 17.08
C SER A 133 -6.64 -7.15 16.75
N HIS A 134 -7.24 -7.45 15.61
CA HIS A 134 -8.54 -6.91 15.22
C HIS A 134 -9.66 -7.71 15.89
N GLU A 135 -10.79 -7.08 16.19
CA GLU A 135 -12.01 -7.77 16.66
C GLU A 135 -12.40 -8.94 15.74
N CYS A 136 -12.21 -8.74 14.42
CA CYS A 136 -12.22 -9.79 13.42
C CYS A 136 -10.82 -9.91 12.79
N PRO A 137 -9.98 -10.86 13.22
CA PRO A 137 -8.61 -10.97 12.71
C PRO A 137 -8.57 -11.24 11.22
N LYS A 138 -7.92 -10.33 10.51
CA LYS A 138 -7.89 -10.31 9.05
C LYS A 138 -6.76 -11.15 8.48
N ALA A 139 -5.61 -11.15 9.13
CA ALA A 139 -4.51 -12.03 8.78
C ALA A 139 -3.83 -12.58 10.03
N GLY A 140 -2.92 -13.52 9.82
CA GLY A 140 -2.15 -14.13 10.89
C GLY A 140 -1.15 -15.12 10.36
N ILE A 141 -0.56 -15.86 11.27
CA ILE A 141 0.37 -16.93 10.98
C ILE A 141 0.00 -18.18 11.78
N MET A 142 0.29 -19.32 11.18
CA MET A 142 0.10 -20.62 11.84
C MET A 142 1.31 -21.50 11.60
N TYR A 143 1.79 -22.15 12.64
CA TYR A 143 2.69 -23.30 12.53
C TYR A 143 1.87 -24.57 12.77
N TYR A 144 1.91 -25.51 11.82
CA TYR A 144 1.19 -26.77 11.91
C TYR A 144 1.92 -27.85 11.12
N ASN A 145 2.13 -29.02 11.73
CA ASN A 145 2.83 -30.17 11.12
C ASN A 145 4.17 -29.79 10.48
N GLY A 146 5.01 -29.07 11.22
CA GLY A 146 6.34 -28.65 10.73
C GLY A 146 6.35 -27.51 9.71
N ASN A 147 5.19 -26.92 9.39
CA ASN A 147 5.05 -25.95 8.31
C ASN A 147 4.48 -24.61 8.81
N PHE A 148 5.02 -23.50 8.30
CA PHE A 148 4.50 -22.16 8.53
C PHE A 148 3.52 -21.75 7.44
N TYR A 149 2.40 -21.15 7.83
CA TYR A 149 1.37 -20.65 6.93
C TYR A 149 1.10 -19.19 7.24
N ILE A 150 0.94 -18.38 6.19
CA ILE A 150 0.28 -17.08 6.29
C ILE A 150 -1.21 -17.30 6.11
N LEU A 151 -1.99 -16.74 7.02
CA LEU A 151 -3.44 -16.81 7.03
C LEU A 151 -4.03 -15.49 6.56
N VAL A 152 -5.08 -15.56 5.75
CA VAL A 152 -5.95 -14.43 5.38
C VAL A 152 -7.38 -14.87 5.59
N SER A 153 -8.10 -14.16 6.45
CA SER A 153 -9.50 -14.45 6.75
C SER A 153 -10.36 -14.23 5.51
N LYS A 154 -11.32 -15.13 5.31
CA LYS A 154 -12.36 -14.98 4.27
C LYS A 154 -13.55 -14.20 4.81
N ASP A 155 -13.80 -14.33 6.11
CA ASP A 155 -15.04 -13.88 6.74
C ASP A 155 -14.90 -12.47 7.31
N CYS A 156 -13.67 -12.03 7.63
CA CYS A 156 -13.39 -10.72 8.24
C CYS A 156 -13.04 -9.61 7.24
N MET A 157 -13.10 -9.87 5.93
CA MET A 157 -12.65 -8.92 4.91
C MET A 157 -13.77 -7.98 4.51
N LYS A 158 -13.65 -6.70 4.89
CA LYS A 158 -14.47 -5.61 4.37
C LYS A 158 -13.75 -4.94 3.19
N THR A 159 -14.51 -4.26 2.33
CA THR A 159 -13.96 -3.46 1.24
C THR A 159 -14.28 -1.99 1.48
N ALA A 160 -13.30 -1.11 1.24
CA ALA A 160 -13.55 0.32 1.23
C ALA A 160 -14.37 0.70 0.00
N GLY A 161 -15.05 1.85 0.06
CA GLY A 161 -15.79 2.36 -1.10
C GLY A 161 -14.85 2.69 -2.26
N LYS A 162 -13.79 3.45 -1.98
CA LYS A 162 -12.74 3.78 -2.97
C LYS A 162 -11.39 3.98 -2.30
N ILE A 163 -10.30 3.57 -2.95
CA ILE A 163 -8.93 3.77 -2.47
C ILE A 163 -8.09 4.29 -3.64
N ALA A 164 -7.34 5.36 -3.39
CA ALA A 164 -6.27 5.84 -4.26
C ALA A 164 -4.93 5.64 -3.57
N VAL A 165 -3.94 5.06 -4.26
CA VAL A 165 -2.62 4.75 -3.70
C VAL A 165 -1.51 5.23 -4.63
N LYS A 166 -0.44 5.78 -4.06
CA LYS A 166 0.81 6.09 -4.77
C LYS A 166 2.03 5.68 -3.94
N TYR A 167 3.08 5.30 -4.65
CA TYR A 167 4.39 4.94 -4.09
C TYR A 167 5.41 6.02 -4.46
N ILE A 168 6.12 6.56 -3.47
CA ILE A 168 7.17 7.56 -3.66
C ILE A 168 8.38 7.15 -2.83
N GLY A 169 9.38 6.56 -3.49
CA GLY A 169 10.49 5.92 -2.79
C GLY A 169 9.98 4.87 -1.81
N ASP A 170 10.38 5.01 -0.55
CA ASP A 170 10.01 4.11 0.55
C ASP A 170 8.67 4.46 1.22
N TRP A 171 7.85 5.33 0.61
CA TRP A 171 6.57 5.78 1.17
C TRP A 171 5.39 5.32 0.33
N ILE A 172 4.36 4.82 1.01
CA ILE A 172 3.04 4.55 0.46
C ILE A 172 2.12 5.66 0.93
N ILE A 173 1.49 6.36 -0.01
CA ILE A 173 0.51 7.39 0.27
C ILE A 173 -0.84 6.88 -0.19
N MET A 174 -1.82 6.89 0.71
CA MET A 174 -3.17 6.39 0.46
C MET A 174 -4.20 7.46 0.79
N LEU A 175 -5.22 7.57 -0.06
CA LEU A 175 -6.45 8.29 0.22
C LEU A 175 -7.60 7.30 0.12
N LEU A 176 -8.49 7.29 1.10
CA LEU A 176 -9.52 6.29 1.25
C LEU A 176 -10.87 6.94 1.49
N ALA A 177 -11.86 6.50 0.72
CA ALA A 177 -13.26 6.77 0.92
C ALA A 177 -13.92 5.56 1.61
N PRO A 178 -14.37 5.72 2.86
CA PRO A 178 -15.16 4.69 3.54
C PRO A 178 -16.39 4.29 2.72
N SER A 179 -16.86 3.06 2.89
CA SER A 179 -18.08 2.58 2.21
C SER A 179 -19.35 3.34 2.64
N ASN A 180 -19.33 3.99 3.80
CA ASN A 180 -20.41 4.81 4.34
C ASN A 180 -20.22 6.32 4.12
N ILE A 181 -19.36 6.72 3.18
CA ILE A 181 -19.21 8.12 2.80
C ILE A 181 -20.51 8.64 2.18
N SER A 182 -20.94 9.84 2.59
CA SER A 182 -22.20 10.47 2.15
C SER A 182 -22.11 11.98 2.27
N LEU A 183 -23.16 12.70 1.87
CA LEU A 183 -23.27 14.15 2.13
C LEU A 183 -23.26 14.50 3.63
N THR A 184 -23.76 13.61 4.49
CA THR A 184 -23.81 13.80 5.95
C THR A 184 -22.54 13.32 6.67
N ASN A 185 -21.68 12.57 5.98
CA ASN A 185 -20.39 12.11 6.48
C ASN A 185 -19.32 12.12 5.36
N PRO A 186 -18.93 13.30 4.85
CA PRO A 186 -18.02 13.43 3.71
C PRO A 186 -16.55 13.38 4.19
N LYS A 187 -16.18 12.32 4.90
CA LYS A 187 -14.83 12.17 5.50
C LYS A 187 -13.98 11.18 4.70
N LEU A 188 -12.76 11.59 4.38
CA LEU A 188 -11.76 10.75 3.74
C LEU A 188 -10.64 10.44 4.73
N LEU A 189 -10.14 9.21 4.70
CA LEU A 189 -8.96 8.84 5.47
C LEU A 189 -7.72 8.95 4.59
N TYR A 190 -6.76 9.74 5.02
CA TYR A 190 -5.42 9.78 4.46
C TYR A 190 -4.49 8.89 5.29
N LYS A 191 -3.62 8.12 4.62
CA LYS A 191 -2.54 7.38 5.27
C LYS A 191 -1.20 7.62 4.56
N LEU A 192 -0.15 7.73 5.36
CA LEU A 192 1.23 7.76 4.91
C LEU A 192 2.00 6.65 5.64
N ILE A 193 2.46 5.65 4.90
CA ILE A 193 3.08 4.43 5.44
C ILE A 193 4.53 4.34 4.96
N TYR A 194 5.45 4.11 5.88
CA TYR A 194 6.88 3.92 5.56
C TYR A 194 7.23 2.44 5.44
N ILE A 195 7.89 2.04 4.35
CA ILE A 195 8.32 0.64 4.10
C ILE A 195 9.84 0.46 4.01
N GLY A 196 10.61 1.54 4.10
CA GLY A 196 12.06 1.53 3.95
C GLY A 196 12.81 1.10 5.21
N LYS A 197 14.14 1.22 5.16
CA LYS A 197 15.02 0.93 6.31
C LYS A 197 14.81 1.96 7.40
N SER A 198 14.83 1.52 8.66
CA SER A 198 14.64 2.41 9.79
C SER A 198 15.64 3.58 9.79
N PHE A 199 15.17 4.77 10.17
CA PHE A 199 16.03 5.94 10.31
C PHE A 199 15.59 6.83 11.47
N SER A 200 16.56 7.55 12.03
CA SER A 200 16.32 8.56 13.06
C SER A 200 15.93 9.88 12.39
N ALA A 201 14.79 10.43 12.75
CA ALA A 201 14.28 11.66 12.19
C ALA A 201 14.61 12.87 13.08
N ALA A 202 14.90 14.01 12.46
CA ALA A 202 15.09 15.28 13.16
C ALA A 202 13.80 16.10 13.19
N SER A 203 13.55 16.74 14.33
CA SER A 203 12.61 17.85 14.44
C SER A 203 13.27 19.11 13.88
N SER A 204 12.52 19.95 13.17
CA SER A 204 13.05 21.26 12.81
C SER A 204 11.97 22.32 12.63
N THR A 205 12.39 23.55 12.88
CA THR A 205 11.65 24.81 12.77
C THR A 205 11.45 25.32 11.33
N PHE A 206 11.68 24.48 10.30
CA PHE A 206 11.64 24.91 8.89
C PHE A 206 10.25 24.86 8.26
N LEU A 207 10.14 25.57 7.13
CA LEU A 207 8.96 25.91 6.32
C LEU A 207 7.82 24.88 6.36
N PRO A 208 6.55 25.35 6.39
CA PRO A 208 5.39 24.48 6.49
C PRO A 208 5.41 23.46 5.34
N THR A 209 5.27 22.17 5.68
CA THR A 209 4.80 21.17 4.73
C THR A 209 3.53 21.71 4.10
N TRP A 210 3.57 21.96 2.79
CA TRP A 210 2.48 22.57 2.06
C TRP A 210 1.70 21.45 1.40
N CYS A 211 0.67 21.00 2.10
CA CYS A 211 -0.29 20.09 1.52
C CYS A 211 -1.57 20.84 1.25
N ARG A 212 -2.17 20.55 0.10
CA ARG A 212 -3.42 21.17 -0.32
C ARG A 212 -4.32 20.13 -0.92
N VAL A 213 -5.62 20.30 -0.71
CA VAL A 213 -6.64 19.46 -1.32
C VAL A 213 -7.50 20.35 -2.19
N LEU A 214 -7.56 20.05 -3.48
CA LEU A 214 -8.46 20.68 -4.44
C LEU A 214 -9.68 19.77 -4.59
N ILE A 215 -10.86 20.36 -4.51
CA ILE A 215 -12.13 19.66 -4.66
C ILE A 215 -12.90 20.36 -5.77
N ARG A 216 -13.30 19.62 -6.80
CA ARG A 216 -14.25 20.10 -7.80
C ARG A 216 -15.63 19.54 -7.50
N ASP A 217 -16.62 20.43 -7.36
CA ASP A 217 -18.03 20.05 -7.16
C ASP A 217 -18.67 19.53 -8.47
N PRO A 218 -19.87 18.94 -8.42
CA PRO A 218 -20.57 18.45 -9.62
C PRO A 218 -20.90 19.52 -10.67
N ARG A 219 -20.84 20.81 -10.30
CA ARG A 219 -21.06 21.96 -11.19
C ARG A 219 -19.74 22.51 -11.76
N GLY A 220 -18.60 21.93 -11.37
CA GLY A 220 -17.27 22.36 -11.79
C GLY A 220 -16.64 23.47 -10.94
N HIS A 221 -17.25 23.87 -9.82
CA HIS A 221 -16.64 24.85 -8.92
C HIS A 221 -15.48 24.23 -8.16
N GLU A 222 -14.38 24.99 -8.06
CA GLU A 222 -13.16 24.57 -7.37
C GLU A 222 -13.08 25.16 -5.96
N VAL A 223 -12.84 24.31 -4.97
CA VAL A 223 -12.54 24.71 -3.59
C VAL A 223 -11.17 24.18 -3.20
N TYR A 224 -10.34 25.06 -2.62
CA TYR A 224 -9.00 24.74 -2.16
C TYR A 224 -8.95 24.71 -0.63
N LEU A 225 -8.43 23.62 -0.08
CA LEU A 225 -8.14 23.46 1.33
C LEU A 225 -6.64 23.42 1.55
N LEU A 226 -6.14 24.29 2.42
CA LEU A 226 -4.80 24.15 2.96
C LEU A 226 -4.86 23.17 4.13
N GLU A 227 -4.29 21.98 3.95
CA GLU A 227 -4.38 20.92 4.95
C GLU A 227 -3.00 20.54 5.49
N ARG A 228 -2.62 21.13 6.62
CA ARG A 228 -1.32 20.86 7.25
C ARG A 228 -1.26 19.46 7.88
N GLY A 229 -2.41 18.87 8.18
CA GLY A 229 -2.51 17.53 8.74
C GLY A 229 -2.13 16.39 7.79
N LEU A 230 -1.84 16.64 6.51
CA LEU A 230 -1.42 15.56 5.59
C LEU A 230 0.05 15.14 5.75
N CYS A 231 0.84 15.89 6.50
CA CYS A 231 2.22 15.50 6.83
C CYS A 231 2.40 15.39 8.35
N PRO A 232 3.03 14.31 8.82
CA PRO A 232 3.31 14.16 10.24
C PRO A 232 4.28 15.25 10.70
N TRP A 233 3.98 15.86 11.84
CA TRP A 233 4.89 16.81 12.47
C TRP A 233 5.77 16.09 13.49
N ILE A 234 7.05 15.92 13.14
CA ILE A 234 8.05 15.27 14.00
C ILE A 234 8.53 16.30 15.02
N ARG A 235 8.04 16.21 16.25
CA ARG A 235 8.29 17.19 17.32
C ARG A 235 9.61 16.95 18.05
N GLU A 236 10.00 15.69 18.19
CA GLU A 236 11.16 15.29 18.97
C GLU A 236 12.33 14.92 18.06
N ASN A 237 13.51 15.47 18.38
CA ASN A 237 14.74 15.01 17.76
C ASN A 237 14.95 13.54 18.11
N ASN A 238 15.35 12.77 17.11
CA ASN A 238 15.60 11.34 17.17
C ASN A 238 14.35 10.45 17.20
N THR A 239 13.17 10.97 16.83
CA THR A 239 12.01 10.11 16.57
C THR A 239 12.40 9.03 15.55
N TYR A 240 12.24 7.77 15.91
CA TYR A 240 12.69 6.66 15.06
C TYR A 240 11.57 6.21 14.13
N ILE A 241 11.74 6.42 12.83
CA ILE A 241 10.80 5.96 11.81
C ILE A 241 11.19 4.53 11.42
N MET A 242 10.36 3.57 11.78
CA MET A 242 10.57 2.15 11.51
C MET A 242 9.76 1.66 10.30
N PRO A 243 10.19 0.58 9.62
CA PRO A 243 9.36 -0.09 8.63
C PRO A 243 7.98 -0.43 9.22
N GLY A 244 6.91 -0.07 8.49
CA GLY A 244 5.52 -0.20 8.92
C GLY A 244 4.97 1.02 9.69
N TYR A 245 5.78 2.05 9.95
CA TYR A 245 5.28 3.31 10.54
C TYR A 245 4.14 3.86 9.68
N THR A 246 2.99 4.11 10.32
CA THR A 246 1.77 4.56 9.66
C THR A 246 1.27 5.84 10.32
N TYR A 247 1.24 6.93 9.55
CA TYR A 247 0.56 8.16 9.92
C TYR A 247 -0.83 8.19 9.26
N SER A 248 -1.86 8.55 10.03
CA SER A 248 -3.24 8.62 9.56
C SER A 248 -3.84 9.98 9.88
N TYR A 249 -4.62 10.53 8.94
CA TYR A 249 -5.30 11.80 9.10
C TYR A 249 -6.68 11.77 8.44
N TRP A 250 -7.71 12.24 9.14
CA TRP A 250 -9.05 12.36 8.57
C TRP A 250 -9.22 13.73 7.92
N LEU A 251 -9.45 13.73 6.61
CA LEU A 251 -9.86 14.88 5.83
C LEU A 251 -11.37 15.04 5.97
N ASP A 252 -11.79 16.14 6.58
CA ASP A 252 -13.19 16.48 6.73
C ASP A 252 -13.62 17.45 5.62
N LEU A 253 -14.55 17.01 4.76
CA LEU A 253 -15.07 17.83 3.66
C LEU A 253 -16.44 18.47 3.99
N ASN A 254 -16.80 18.50 5.27
CA ASN A 254 -17.99 19.19 5.75
C ASN A 254 -18.00 20.64 5.28
N ASN A 255 -19.20 21.13 4.91
CA ASN A 255 -19.44 22.48 4.37
C ASN A 255 -18.85 22.75 2.96
N ILE A 256 -18.17 21.78 2.35
CA ILE A 256 -17.68 21.87 0.96
C ILE A 256 -18.59 21.03 0.07
N VAL A 257 -18.76 19.78 0.49
CA VAL A 257 -19.71 18.87 -0.13
C VAL A 257 -21.11 19.26 0.36
N SER A 258 -21.95 19.74 -0.55
CA SER A 258 -23.27 20.29 -0.22
C SER A 258 -24.40 19.82 -1.13
N ILE A 259 -24.07 19.29 -2.30
CA ILE A 259 -25.05 18.80 -3.28
C ILE A 259 -24.74 17.35 -3.70
N PRO A 260 -25.76 16.53 -3.99
CA PRO A 260 -25.53 15.20 -4.56
C PRO A 260 -24.81 15.29 -5.91
N GLY A 261 -23.92 14.34 -6.19
CA GLY A 261 -23.26 14.21 -7.49
C GLY A 261 -21.83 13.68 -7.41
N GLU A 262 -21.12 13.79 -8.53
CA GLU A 262 -19.72 13.39 -8.66
C GLU A 262 -18.79 14.54 -8.27
N TYR A 263 -17.93 14.29 -7.30
CA TYR A 263 -16.88 15.21 -6.86
C TYR A 263 -15.53 14.69 -7.32
N HIS A 264 -14.64 15.58 -7.76
CA HIS A 264 -13.25 15.23 -8.07
C HIS A 264 -12.32 15.79 -6.99
N VAL A 265 -11.59 14.91 -6.31
CA VAL A 265 -10.67 15.28 -5.22
C VAL A 265 -9.22 15.08 -5.68
N GLU A 266 -8.42 16.14 -5.61
CA GLU A 266 -6.98 16.12 -5.86
C GLU A 266 -6.22 16.50 -4.58
N ALA A 267 -5.62 15.53 -3.90
CA ALA A 267 -4.78 15.75 -2.73
C ALA A 267 -3.31 15.89 -3.15
N HIS A 268 -2.79 17.12 -3.14
CA HIS A 268 -1.39 17.41 -3.38
C HIS A 268 -0.61 17.32 -2.05
N VAL A 269 0.28 16.34 -1.98
CA VAL A 269 1.09 16.05 -0.80
C VAL A 269 2.52 16.52 -1.08
N SER A 270 3.08 17.32 -0.20
CA SER A 270 4.48 17.75 -0.23
C SER A 270 5.08 17.71 1.18
N CYS A 271 5.40 16.50 1.64
CA CYS A 271 6.02 16.28 2.95
C CYS A 271 7.54 16.37 2.86
N ILE A 272 8.15 16.93 3.90
CA ILE A 272 9.60 17.01 4.05
C ILE A 272 9.99 16.29 5.34
N PHE A 273 10.80 15.26 5.22
CA PHE A 273 11.39 14.52 6.33
C PHE A 273 12.88 14.83 6.41
N LYS A 274 13.44 14.82 7.61
CA LYS A 274 14.87 14.99 7.85
C LYS A 274 15.41 13.74 8.50
N ARG A 275 16.35 13.08 7.82
CA ARG A 275 17.06 11.89 8.31
C ARG A 275 18.38 12.33 8.93
N ILE A 276 18.62 11.91 10.16
CA ILE A 276 19.90 12.09 10.84
C ILE A 276 20.84 10.96 10.40
N ASN A 277 22.01 11.34 9.89
CA ASN A 277 23.09 10.43 9.56
C ASN A 277 24.21 10.58 10.60
N TYR A 278 24.24 9.69 11.59
CA TYR A 278 25.24 9.73 12.66
C TYR A 278 26.66 9.45 12.17
N VAL A 279 26.84 8.66 11.10
CA VAL A 279 28.16 8.33 10.55
C VAL A 279 28.80 9.54 9.89
N ARG A 280 28.00 10.32 9.15
CA ARG A 280 28.46 11.53 8.45
C ARG A 280 28.29 12.82 9.26
N ASN A 281 27.70 12.72 10.46
CA ASN A 281 27.26 13.85 11.27
C ASN A 281 26.48 14.89 10.45
N SER A 282 25.52 14.44 9.63
CA SER A 282 24.80 15.28 8.68
C SER A 282 23.28 15.03 8.73
N ILE A 283 22.51 16.03 8.31
CA ILE A 283 21.06 15.90 8.14
C ILE A 283 20.74 15.83 6.63
N GLU A 284 20.06 14.76 6.23
CA GLU A 284 19.63 14.53 4.87
C GLU A 284 18.14 14.83 4.72
N VAL A 285 17.75 15.53 3.66
CA VAL A 285 16.35 15.89 3.40
C VAL A 285 15.71 14.87 2.47
N ILE A 286 14.58 14.32 2.89
CA ILE A 286 13.74 13.40 2.11
C ILE A 286 12.45 14.15 1.76
N ARG A 287 12.14 14.25 0.46
CA ARG A 287 10.92 14.90 -0.03
C ARG A 287 9.94 13.86 -0.54
N VAL A 288 8.70 13.93 -0.08
CA VAL A 288 7.59 13.08 -0.52
C VAL A 288 6.58 14.00 -1.20
N ASN A 289 6.70 14.10 -2.53
CA ASN A 289 5.88 14.99 -3.34
C ASN A 289 5.03 14.16 -4.30
N THR A 290 3.71 14.29 -4.20
CA THR A 290 2.80 13.56 -5.07
C THR A 290 1.42 14.21 -5.15
N THR A 291 0.57 13.70 -6.03
CA THR A 291 -0.84 14.10 -6.12
C THR A 291 -1.69 12.85 -6.21
N LEU A 292 -2.61 12.65 -5.28
CA LEU A 292 -3.61 11.60 -5.29
C LEU A 292 -4.91 12.15 -5.86
N THR A 293 -5.53 11.41 -6.77
CA THR A 293 -6.78 11.80 -7.41
C THR A 293 -7.87 10.77 -7.11
N MET A 294 -9.06 11.23 -6.75
CA MET A 294 -10.19 10.38 -6.41
C MET A 294 -11.52 11.04 -6.80
N ASP A 295 -12.29 10.38 -7.65
CA ASP A 295 -13.69 10.77 -7.91
C ASP A 295 -14.63 10.15 -6.86
N LEU A 296 -15.59 10.89 -6.34
CA LEU A 296 -16.51 10.46 -5.31
C LEU A 296 -17.95 10.72 -5.76
N SER A 297 -18.75 9.67 -5.79
CA SER A 297 -20.20 9.79 -5.96
C SER A 297 -20.83 9.94 -4.58
N LEU A 298 -21.35 11.14 -4.28
CA LEU A 298 -21.95 11.43 -2.99
C LEU A 298 -23.47 11.64 -3.14
N ARG A 299 -24.21 10.99 -2.25
CA ARG A 299 -25.68 11.04 -2.17
C ARG A 299 -26.12 11.45 -0.77
#